data_AF-A0A0C9SN78-F1
#
_entry.id   AF-A0A0C9SN78-F1
#
_cell.length_a   1.000
_cell.length_b   1.000
_cell.length_c   1.000
_cell.angle_alpha   90.00
_cell.angle_beta   90.00
_cell.angle_gamma   90.00
#
_symmetry.space_group_name_H-M   'P 1'
#
loop_
_entity.id
_entity.type
_entity.pdbx_description
1 polymer ?
#
loop_
_entity_poly.entity_id
_entity_poly.type
_entity_poly.pdbx_seq_one_letter_code
_entity_poly.pdbx_strand_id
1 'polypeptide(L)'
;MTIISHESQTQPKGEAALLQYASQVRREWHDALTNEDEGFNIGTFNESLLQKITNQTWINAQAEGLKLIEAATSSAPARHPRESCSQWSAPAQHQRPRSHSPRGSPLSPTPGPQRHAQRGNHQPQSFQSTASAPLPPCALCLGRFTHNVRKCRSEFLWDRRTPTHCHRNREGRLICFDWQSENGCQSTSKDHVHECSGCGTSTHSTHACPRSETV
;
A
#
# COMPACT_ATOMS: atom_id res chain seq x y z
N MET A 1 11.32 -20.43 -9.91
CA MET A 1 12.35 -19.38 -9.75
C MET A 1 11.71 -18.21 -9.01
N THR A 2 12.28 -17.75 -7.91
CA THR A 2 11.73 -16.61 -7.14
C THR A 2 12.44 -15.32 -7.56
N ILE A 3 11.71 -14.19 -7.60
CA ILE A 3 12.24 -12.85 -7.97
C ILE A 3 13.48 -12.47 -7.13
N ILE A 4 13.55 -13.01 -5.90
CA ILE A 4 14.61 -12.76 -4.91
C ILE A 4 15.95 -13.39 -5.31
N SER A 5 15.99 -14.36 -6.22
CA SER A 5 17.22 -15.06 -6.62
C SER A 5 17.53 -14.92 -8.11
N HIS A 6 16.95 -13.92 -8.77
CA HIS A 6 17.13 -13.73 -10.21
C HIS A 6 18.49 -13.11 -10.53
N GLU A 7 19.19 -13.64 -11.54
CA GLU A 7 20.53 -13.22 -11.97
C GLU A 7 20.64 -11.71 -12.24
N SER A 8 19.54 -11.09 -12.71
CA SER A 8 19.46 -9.65 -12.94
C SER A 8 19.78 -8.79 -11.72
N GLN A 9 19.71 -9.29 -10.48
CA GLN A 9 20.12 -8.50 -9.30
C GLN A 9 21.58 -8.08 -9.35
N THR A 10 22.44 -8.88 -10.00
CA THR A 10 23.86 -8.58 -10.15
C THR A 10 24.15 -7.49 -11.19
N GLN A 11 23.16 -7.16 -12.03
CA GLN A 11 23.31 -6.17 -13.09
C GLN A 11 23.17 -4.74 -12.53
N PRO A 12 23.85 -3.75 -13.13
CA PRO A 12 23.65 -2.36 -12.78
C PRO A 12 22.18 -1.96 -13.00
N LYS A 13 21.53 -1.39 -11.98
CA LYS A 13 20.08 -1.08 -11.93
C LYS A 13 19.16 -2.31 -11.94
N GLY A 14 19.70 -3.50 -11.72
CA GLY A 14 18.94 -4.75 -11.66
C GLY A 14 17.82 -4.76 -10.63
N GLU A 15 18.09 -4.30 -9.41
CA GLU A 15 17.08 -4.18 -8.34
C GLU A 15 15.93 -3.26 -8.74
N ALA A 16 16.23 -2.11 -9.34
CA ALA A 16 15.22 -1.16 -9.79
C ALA A 16 14.34 -1.76 -10.90
N ALA A 17 14.93 -2.49 -11.85
CA ALA A 17 14.20 -3.18 -12.90
C ALA A 17 13.29 -4.28 -12.34
N LEU A 18 13.76 -5.07 -11.36
CA LEU A 18 12.97 -6.12 -10.70
C LEU A 18 11.81 -5.54 -9.89
N LEU A 19 12.03 -4.43 -9.18
CA LEU A 19 10.96 -3.74 -8.44
C LEU A 19 9.90 -3.19 -9.40
N GLN A 20 10.33 -2.59 -10.51
CA GLN A 20 9.44 -2.09 -11.54
C GLN A 20 8.63 -3.23 -12.18
N TYR A 21 9.27 -4.35 -12.52
CA TYR A 21 8.61 -5.57 -12.99
C TYR A 21 7.54 -6.06 -12.00
N ALA A 22 7.89 -6.22 -10.73
CA ALA A 22 6.95 -6.69 -9.71
C ALA A 22 5.75 -5.74 -9.56
N SER A 23 5.97 -4.43 -9.63
CA SER A 23 4.89 -3.44 -9.57
C SER A 23 3.98 -3.48 -10.80
N GLN A 24 4.55 -3.66 -12.00
CA GLN A 24 3.82 -3.71 -13.25
C GLN A 24 2.96 -4.97 -13.34
N VAL A 25 3.52 -6.15 -13.05
CA VAL A 25 2.79 -7.42 -13.06
C VAL A 25 1.63 -7.40 -12.08
N ARG A 26 1.81 -6.83 -10.87
CA ARG A 26 0.71 -6.68 -9.90
C ARG A 26 -0.40 -5.77 -10.43
N ARG A 27 -0.06 -4.69 -11.13
CA ARG A 27 -1.03 -3.77 -11.72
C ARG A 27 -1.82 -4.46 -12.83
N GLU A 28 -1.14 -5.08 -13.78
CA GLU A 28 -1.77 -5.82 -14.88
C GLU A 28 -2.67 -6.95 -14.36
N TRP A 29 -2.24 -7.64 -13.30
CA TRP A 29 -3.06 -8.66 -12.63
C TRP A 29 -4.34 -8.07 -12.00
N HIS A 30 -4.23 -6.92 -11.34
CA HIS A 30 -5.39 -6.23 -10.79
C HIS A 30 -6.34 -5.73 -11.89
N ASP A 31 -5.80 -5.24 -13.00
CA ASP A 31 -6.58 -4.76 -14.14
C ASP A 31 -7.30 -5.93 -14.83
N ALA A 32 -6.62 -7.06 -15.05
CA ALA A 32 -7.23 -8.27 -15.61
C ALA A 32 -8.38 -8.79 -14.73
N LEU A 33 -8.16 -8.86 -13.41
CA LEU A 33 -9.22 -9.24 -12.47
C LEU A 33 -10.42 -8.29 -12.46
N THR A 34 -10.22 -7.02 -12.80
CA THR A 34 -11.28 -6.01 -12.78
C THR A 34 -12.07 -6.01 -14.09
N ASN A 35 -11.40 -6.23 -15.22
CA ASN A 35 -11.99 -6.11 -16.55
C ASN A 35 -12.48 -7.43 -17.13
N GLU A 36 -11.78 -8.53 -16.87
CA GLU A 36 -11.99 -9.82 -17.54
C GLU A 36 -12.52 -10.90 -16.58
N ASP A 37 -12.70 -10.59 -15.29
CA ASP A 37 -13.01 -11.53 -14.20
C ASP A 37 -12.04 -12.73 -14.10
N GLU A 38 -10.96 -12.74 -14.88
CA GLU A 38 -9.90 -13.75 -14.89
C GLU A 38 -8.59 -13.16 -14.39
N GLY A 39 -7.96 -13.86 -13.46
CA GLY A 39 -6.62 -13.53 -12.98
C GLY A 39 -5.60 -14.50 -13.55
N PHE A 40 -4.43 -13.99 -13.93
CA PHE A 40 -3.31 -14.86 -14.32
C PHE A 40 -2.40 -15.19 -13.13
N ASN A 41 -1.58 -16.24 -13.27
CA ASN A 41 -0.66 -16.66 -12.22
C ASN A 41 0.58 -15.76 -12.18
N ILE A 42 0.62 -14.84 -11.20
CA ILE A 42 1.75 -13.91 -10.94
C ILE A 42 3.06 -14.66 -10.62
N GLY A 43 2.99 -15.91 -10.17
CA GLY A 43 4.16 -16.76 -9.94
C GLY A 43 4.87 -17.20 -11.23
N THR A 44 4.21 -17.05 -12.38
CA THR A 44 4.83 -17.31 -13.68
C THR A 44 5.68 -16.11 -14.06
N PHE A 45 6.98 -16.35 -14.21
CA PHE A 45 7.93 -15.29 -14.50
C PHE A 45 7.98 -15.01 -16.01
N ASN A 46 7.75 -13.77 -16.41
CA ASN A 46 7.79 -13.33 -17.80
C ASN A 46 9.15 -12.68 -18.10
N GLU A 47 10.09 -13.48 -18.59
CA GLU A 47 11.45 -13.05 -18.91
C GLU A 47 11.48 -11.92 -19.95
N SER A 48 10.62 -11.98 -20.97
CA SER A 48 10.55 -10.96 -22.03
C SER A 48 10.13 -9.59 -21.48
N LEU A 49 9.17 -9.56 -20.56
CA LEU A 49 8.74 -8.34 -19.89
C LEU A 49 9.85 -7.79 -19.00
N LEU A 50 10.52 -8.64 -18.22
CA LEU A 50 11.65 -8.19 -17.40
C LEU A 50 12.76 -7.60 -18.28
N GLN A 51 13.13 -8.27 -19.36
CA GLN A 51 14.18 -7.78 -20.25
C GLN A 51 13.82 -6.44 -20.90
N LYS A 52 12.54 -6.26 -21.27
CA LYS A 52 12.02 -4.97 -21.75
C LYS A 52 12.15 -3.88 -20.69
N ILE A 53 11.78 -4.16 -19.44
CA ILE A 53 11.88 -3.21 -18.33
C ILE A 53 13.35 -2.86 -18.06
N THR A 54 14.23 -3.85 -17.98
CA THR A 54 15.67 -3.64 -17.78
C THR A 54 16.26 -2.73 -18.86
N ASN A 55 15.95 -2.99 -20.13
CA ASN A 55 16.40 -2.14 -21.24
C ASN A 55 15.87 -0.71 -21.11
N GLN A 56 14.59 -0.54 -20.73
CA GLN A 56 14.01 0.79 -20.53
C GLN A 56 14.64 1.54 -19.36
N THR A 57 14.86 0.88 -18.22
CA THR A 57 15.53 1.46 -17.06
C THR A 57 16.94 1.89 -17.40
N TRP A 58 17.66 1.10 -18.20
CA TRP A 58 19.00 1.43 -18.69
C TRP A 58 19.00 2.67 -19.60
N ILE A 59 18.13 2.71 -20.61
CA ILE A 59 17.98 3.85 -21.52
C ILE A 59 17.66 5.13 -20.75
N ASN A 60 16.72 5.06 -19.79
CA ASN A 60 16.34 6.19 -18.96
C ASN A 60 17.53 6.68 -18.11
N ALA A 61 18.30 5.76 -17.53
CA ALA A 61 19.49 6.12 -16.75
C ALA A 61 20.56 6.81 -17.61
N GLN A 62 20.77 6.37 -18.84
CA GLN A 62 21.69 7.03 -19.77
C GLN A 62 21.20 8.43 -20.15
N ALA A 63 19.90 8.59 -20.43
CA ALA A 63 19.32 9.89 -20.76
C ALA A 63 19.46 10.90 -19.61
N GLU A 64 19.22 10.48 -18.36
CA GLU A 64 19.41 11.34 -17.18
C GLU A 64 20.90 11.70 -16.98
N GLY A 65 21.82 10.76 -17.23
CA GLY A 65 23.26 11.03 -17.22
C GLY A 65 23.67 12.10 -18.23
N LEU A 66 23.13 12.04 -19.45
CA LEU A 66 23.40 13.05 -20.49
C LEU A 66 22.86 14.44 -20.12
N LYS A 67 21.65 14.52 -19.54
CA LYS A 67 21.08 15.79 -19.07
C LYS A 67 21.94 16.45 -17.98
N LEU A 68 22.55 15.66 -17.10
CA LEU A 68 23.45 16.20 -16.07
C LEU A 68 24.74 16.78 -16.67
N ILE A 69 25.31 16.12 -17.68
CA ILE A 69 26.49 16.62 -18.40
C ILE A 69 26.14 17.92 -19.13
N GLU A 70 25.02 17.95 -19.83
CA GLU A 70 24.54 19.14 -20.54
C GLU A 70 24.35 20.32 -19.58
N ALA A 71 23.67 20.11 -18.44
CA ALA A 71 23.48 21.14 -17.42
C ALA A 71 24.81 21.64 -16.83
N ALA A 72 25.80 20.76 -16.64
CA ALA A 72 27.13 21.16 -16.18
C ALA A 72 27.89 21.99 -17.23
N THR A 73 27.73 21.67 -18.52
CA THR A 73 28.34 22.45 -19.61
C THR A 73 27.68 23.82 -19.80
N SER A 74 26.35 23.90 -19.67
CA SER A 74 25.61 25.16 -19.82
C SER A 74 25.79 26.12 -18.64
N SER A 75 26.18 25.61 -17.47
CA SER A 75 26.43 26.44 -16.27
C SER A 75 27.89 26.88 -16.14
N ALA A 76 28.79 26.47 -17.05
CA ALA A 76 30.15 26.97 -17.07
C ALA A 76 30.14 28.47 -17.40
N PRO A 77 30.62 29.35 -16.49
CA PRO A 77 30.67 30.78 -16.76
C PRO A 77 31.51 31.01 -18.01
N ALA A 78 30.98 31.82 -18.93
CA ALA A 78 31.71 32.26 -20.11
C ALA A 78 33.10 32.70 -19.68
N ARG A 79 34.13 31.93 -20.07
CA ARG A 79 35.52 32.31 -19.83
C ARG A 79 35.71 33.64 -20.54
N HIS A 80 35.67 34.73 -19.78
CA HIS A 80 36.08 36.03 -20.26
C HIS A 80 37.46 35.86 -20.91
N PRO A 81 37.69 36.45 -22.09
CA PRO A 81 39.02 36.50 -22.68
C PRO A 81 39.97 37.04 -21.62
N ARG A 82 40.91 36.19 -21.21
CA ARG A 82 41.92 36.50 -20.23
C ARG A 82 42.83 37.54 -20.85
N GLU A 83 42.51 38.82 -20.65
CA GLU A 83 43.44 39.90 -20.95
C GLU A 83 44.72 39.66 -20.15
N SER A 84 45.78 39.43 -20.91
CA SER A 84 47.13 39.21 -20.42
C SER A 84 47.64 40.51 -19.82
N CYS A 85 47.39 40.74 -18.53
CA CYS A 85 48.07 41.79 -17.78
C CYS A 85 49.11 41.15 -16.85
N SER A 86 50.33 41.14 -17.35
CA SER A 86 51.55 40.90 -16.58
C SER A 86 51.74 42.06 -15.61
N GLN A 87 51.42 41.89 -14.33
CA GLN A 87 51.98 42.79 -13.32
C GLN A 87 52.24 42.07 -12.00
N TRP A 88 53.54 41.88 -11.77
CA TRP A 88 54.11 41.39 -10.53
C TRP A 88 53.96 42.50 -9.48
N SER A 89 53.49 42.15 -8.29
CA SER A 89 53.92 42.80 -7.04
C SER A 89 53.51 41.93 -5.85
N ALA A 90 54.50 41.70 -4.98
CA ALA A 90 54.45 40.85 -3.80
C ALA A 90 53.91 41.64 -2.57
N PRO A 91 54.03 41.14 -1.33
CA PRO A 91 52.88 40.91 -0.45
C PRO A 91 52.71 42.01 0.62
N ALA A 92 51.47 42.40 0.90
CA ALA A 92 51.14 43.23 2.06
C ALA A 92 50.28 42.44 3.05
N GLN A 93 50.84 42.28 4.24
CA GLN A 93 50.19 41.86 5.47
C GLN A 93 49.06 42.82 5.86
N HIS A 94 48.23 42.42 6.84
CA HIS A 94 47.21 43.22 7.57
C HIS A 94 45.87 43.43 6.84
N GLN A 95 44.66 43.22 7.40
CA GLN A 95 44.18 42.89 8.75
C GLN A 95 42.86 42.09 8.68
N ARG A 96 42.59 41.32 9.74
CA ARG A 96 41.27 40.75 10.09
C ARG A 96 40.19 41.83 10.20
N PRO A 97 39.03 41.68 9.53
CA PRO A 97 37.81 42.38 9.94
C PRO A 97 37.10 41.59 11.04
N ARG A 98 36.77 42.32 12.10
CA ARG A 98 36.00 41.87 13.26
C ARG A 98 34.58 41.47 12.85
N SER A 99 34.16 40.35 13.42
CA SER A 99 32.79 39.87 13.52
C SER A 99 31.88 40.91 14.18
N HIS A 100 30.87 41.40 13.44
CA HIS A 100 29.70 42.07 14.00
C HIS A 100 28.47 41.19 13.75
N SER A 101 27.95 40.60 14.83
CA SER A 101 26.68 39.90 14.85
C SER A 101 25.52 40.90 14.78
N PRO A 102 24.51 40.73 13.91
CA PRO A 102 23.23 41.37 14.09
C PRO A 102 22.37 40.56 15.07
N ARG A 103 21.75 41.33 15.98
CA ARG A 103 20.79 40.92 17.00
C ARG A 103 19.46 40.62 16.30
N GLY A 104 19.08 39.35 16.21
CA GLY A 104 17.76 38.91 15.75
C GLY A 104 16.85 38.59 16.92
N SER A 105 15.76 39.33 17.07
CA SER A 105 14.73 39.19 18.10
C SER A 105 13.98 37.85 18.01
N PRO A 106 13.56 37.25 19.14
CA PRO A 106 12.68 36.10 19.14
C PRO A 106 11.23 36.53 18.88
N LEU A 107 10.65 36.00 17.81
CA LEU A 107 9.21 36.03 17.56
C LEU A 107 8.52 34.96 18.42
N SER A 108 7.54 35.39 19.20
CA SER A 108 6.63 34.55 19.98
C SER A 108 5.82 33.61 19.07
N PRO A 109 5.64 32.32 19.44
CA PRO A 109 4.65 31.47 18.81
C PRO A 109 3.27 31.72 19.43
N THR A 110 2.32 32.06 18.57
CA THR A 110 0.88 32.12 18.86
C THR A 110 0.35 30.69 19.07
N PRO A 111 -0.43 30.39 20.14
CA PRO A 111 -1.14 29.12 20.25
C PRO A 111 -2.40 29.15 19.39
N GLY A 112 -2.39 28.40 18.28
CA GLY A 112 -3.61 28.10 17.52
C GLY A 112 -4.44 26.99 18.17
N PRO A 113 -5.78 26.96 17.96
CA PRO A 113 -6.65 26.00 18.59
C PRO A 113 -6.43 24.58 18.03
N GLN A 114 -6.07 23.65 18.93
CA GLN A 114 -5.94 22.23 18.65
C GLN A 114 -7.29 21.67 18.17
N ARG A 115 -7.38 21.35 16.88
CA ARG A 115 -8.38 20.41 16.37
C ARG A 115 -7.97 19.01 16.78
N HIS A 116 -8.70 18.43 17.73
CA HIS A 116 -8.65 17.02 18.08
C HIS A 116 -9.03 16.16 16.85
N ALA A 117 -8.04 15.74 16.08
CA ALA A 117 -8.17 14.57 15.23
C ALA A 117 -7.95 13.35 16.12
N GLN A 118 -9.04 12.66 16.47
CA GLN A 118 -8.97 11.32 17.06
C GLN A 118 -8.39 10.36 16.01
N ARG A 119 -7.06 10.28 15.95
CA ARG A 119 -6.37 9.17 15.31
C ARG A 119 -6.54 7.95 16.21
N GLY A 120 -7.50 7.09 15.85
CA GLY A 120 -7.60 5.74 16.37
C GLY A 120 -6.26 5.04 16.18
N ASN A 121 -5.64 4.69 17.30
CA ASN A 121 -4.36 4.01 17.39
C ASN A 121 -4.55 2.53 17.02
N HIS A 122 -4.76 2.25 15.73
CA HIS A 122 -4.73 0.87 15.23
C HIS A 122 -3.27 0.46 15.08
N GLN A 123 -2.69 0.01 16.20
CA GLN A 123 -1.42 -0.69 16.21
C GLN A 123 -1.56 -1.93 15.32
N PRO A 124 -0.74 -2.09 14.27
CA PRO A 124 -0.76 -3.29 13.46
C PRO A 124 -0.25 -4.44 14.34
N GLN A 125 -1.18 -5.26 14.84
CA GLN A 125 -0.84 -6.49 15.53
C GLN A 125 -0.06 -7.36 14.55
N SER A 126 1.19 -7.63 14.92
CA SER A 126 2.03 -8.60 14.25
C SER A 126 1.33 -9.96 14.32
N PHE A 127 1.10 -10.55 13.14
CA PHE A 127 0.51 -11.87 12.98
C PHE A 127 1.47 -12.93 13.55
N GLN A 128 1.40 -13.16 14.86
CA GLN A 128 2.00 -14.35 15.46
C GLN A 128 1.15 -15.54 15.02
N SER A 129 1.73 -16.40 14.20
CA SER A 129 1.13 -17.66 13.77
C SER A 129 1.19 -18.65 14.93
N THR A 130 0.27 -18.50 15.88
CA THR A 130 0.03 -19.48 16.95
C THR A 130 -1.15 -20.36 16.56
N ALA A 131 -0.93 -21.68 16.63
CA ALA A 131 -1.86 -22.83 16.63
C ALA A 131 -3.23 -22.68 15.92
N SER A 132 -3.57 -23.67 15.09
CA SER A 132 -4.79 -23.82 14.27
C SER A 132 -6.12 -23.57 15.02
N ALA A 133 -6.40 -22.33 15.40
CA ALA A 133 -7.69 -21.92 15.89
C ALA A 133 -8.71 -22.12 14.76
N PRO A 134 -9.89 -22.69 15.05
CA PRO A 134 -10.91 -22.85 14.04
C PRO A 134 -11.26 -21.49 13.44
N LEU A 135 -11.31 -21.43 12.11
CA LEU A 135 -11.65 -20.20 11.40
C LEU A 135 -13.04 -19.71 11.85
N PRO A 136 -13.24 -18.39 11.96
CA PRO A 136 -14.57 -17.86 12.26
C PRO A 136 -15.54 -18.25 11.13
N PRO A 137 -16.81 -18.56 11.47
CA PRO A 137 -17.79 -18.91 10.47
C PRO A 137 -18.09 -17.72 9.55
N CYS A 138 -18.29 -17.99 8.27
CA CYS A 138 -18.71 -16.98 7.31
C CYS A 138 -20.10 -16.45 7.65
N ALA A 139 -20.24 -15.13 7.69
CA ALA A 139 -21.50 -14.43 7.96
C ALA A 139 -22.65 -14.73 6.97
N LEU A 140 -22.41 -15.45 5.86
CA LEU A 140 -23.45 -15.82 4.89
C LEU A 140 -23.73 -17.33 4.87
N CYS A 141 -22.72 -18.15 4.60
CA CYS A 141 -22.91 -19.62 4.53
C CYS A 141 -22.72 -20.33 5.89
N LEU A 142 -22.30 -19.62 6.94
CA LEU A 142 -21.95 -20.16 8.26
C LEU A 142 -20.84 -21.23 8.26
N GLY A 143 -20.12 -21.41 7.15
CA GLY A 143 -19.02 -22.37 7.04
C GLY A 143 -17.69 -21.79 7.54
N ARG A 144 -16.84 -22.65 8.10
CA ARG A 144 -15.52 -22.36 8.68
C ARG A 144 -14.36 -22.74 7.75
N PHE A 145 -14.61 -22.78 6.44
CA PHE A 145 -13.59 -23.06 5.42
C PHE A 145 -12.99 -21.78 4.84
N THR A 146 -11.78 -21.88 4.31
CA THR A 146 -11.04 -20.75 3.73
C THR A 146 -11.72 -20.21 2.46
N HIS A 147 -12.33 -19.02 2.57
CA HIS A 147 -12.84 -18.28 1.42
C HIS A 147 -12.95 -16.78 1.72
N ASN A 148 -13.16 -15.97 0.68
CA ASN A 148 -13.37 -14.54 0.84
C ASN A 148 -14.79 -14.24 1.34
N VAL A 149 -14.95 -14.13 2.67
CA VAL A 149 -16.24 -13.83 3.34
C VAL A 149 -16.89 -12.54 2.81
N ARG A 150 -16.09 -11.54 2.41
CA ARG A 150 -16.60 -10.29 1.81
C ARG A 150 -17.13 -10.47 0.38
N LYS A 151 -16.74 -11.52 -0.33
CA LYS A 151 -17.23 -11.85 -1.67
C LYS A 151 -18.16 -13.08 -1.69
N CYS A 152 -18.47 -13.66 -0.53
CA CYS A 152 -19.37 -14.81 -0.45
C CYS A 152 -20.75 -14.42 -0.99
N ARG A 153 -21.29 -15.25 -1.90
CA ARG A 153 -22.62 -15.13 -2.51
C ARG A 153 -23.38 -16.46 -2.40
N SER A 154 -23.11 -17.24 -1.36
CA SER A 154 -23.74 -18.54 -1.19
C SER A 154 -25.25 -18.39 -0.99
N GLU A 155 -26.02 -19.14 -1.77
CA GLU A 155 -27.47 -19.27 -1.60
C GLU A 155 -27.84 -20.31 -0.54
N PHE A 156 -26.86 -21.12 -0.12
CA PHE A 156 -27.03 -22.19 0.86
C PHE A 156 -26.03 -22.05 2.02
N LEU A 157 -26.35 -22.66 3.15
CA LEU A 157 -25.44 -22.85 4.28
C LEU A 157 -24.32 -23.81 3.89
N TRP A 158 -23.37 -24.02 4.81
CA TRP A 158 -22.22 -24.91 4.66
C TRP A 158 -22.61 -26.36 4.29
N ASP A 159 -23.82 -26.79 4.65
CA ASP A 159 -24.38 -28.10 4.32
C ASP A 159 -24.83 -28.25 2.86
N ARG A 160 -24.85 -27.16 2.08
CA ARG A 160 -25.37 -27.08 0.70
C ARG A 160 -26.81 -27.56 0.52
N ARG A 161 -27.59 -27.62 1.60
CA ARG A 161 -28.98 -28.10 1.60
C ARG A 161 -29.93 -27.04 2.16
N THR A 162 -29.52 -26.39 3.24
CA THR A 162 -30.33 -25.37 3.89
C THR A 162 -30.11 -24.03 3.18
N PRO A 163 -31.16 -23.35 2.69
CA PRO A 163 -31.00 -22.02 2.09
C PRO A 163 -30.55 -21.00 3.14
N THR A 164 -29.76 -20.00 2.72
CA THR A 164 -29.41 -18.87 3.58
C THR A 164 -30.67 -18.07 3.92
N HIS A 165 -30.82 -17.61 5.17
CA HIS A 165 -31.98 -16.78 5.53
C HIS A 165 -31.82 -15.36 4.96
N CYS A 166 -30.60 -14.84 4.98
CA CYS A 166 -30.30 -13.50 4.53
C CYS A 166 -29.38 -13.52 3.30
N HIS A 167 -29.77 -12.79 2.27
CA HIS A 167 -28.96 -12.56 1.07
C HIS A 167 -28.24 -11.22 1.18
N ARG A 168 -27.32 -10.91 0.26
CA ARG A 168 -26.87 -9.51 0.03
C ARG A 168 -27.65 -8.96 -1.16
N ASN A 169 -28.17 -7.74 -1.05
CA ASN A 169 -28.85 -7.06 -2.14
C ASN A 169 -27.76 -6.52 -3.08
N ARG A 170 -28.19 -6.00 -4.24
CA ARG A 170 -27.27 -5.41 -5.22
C ARG A 170 -26.48 -4.21 -4.65
N GLU A 171 -26.98 -3.57 -3.60
CA GLU A 171 -26.31 -2.46 -2.89
C GLU A 171 -25.40 -2.93 -1.73
N GLY A 172 -25.33 -4.23 -1.43
CA GLY A 172 -24.52 -4.79 -0.35
C GLY A 172 -25.01 -4.48 1.07
N ARG A 173 -26.18 -3.85 1.24
CA ARG A 173 -26.82 -3.64 2.55
C ARG A 173 -27.75 -4.80 2.83
N LEU A 174 -27.41 -5.66 3.80
CA LEU A 174 -28.43 -6.58 4.29
C LEU A 174 -28.35 -7.06 5.73
N ILE A 175 -27.22 -6.95 6.42
CA ILE A 175 -27.14 -7.24 7.85
C ILE A 175 -25.91 -6.51 8.39
N CYS A 176 -25.90 -6.01 9.64
CA CYS A 176 -24.66 -5.45 10.21
C CYS A 176 -23.58 -6.56 10.21
N PHE A 177 -22.52 -6.38 9.42
CA PHE A 177 -21.43 -7.36 9.33
C PHE A 177 -20.69 -7.48 10.67
N ASP A 178 -20.53 -6.36 11.36
CA ASP A 178 -19.93 -6.34 12.70
C ASP A 178 -20.81 -7.12 13.68
N TRP A 179 -22.14 -7.11 13.52
CA TRP A 179 -23.07 -7.90 14.34
C TRP A 179 -22.86 -9.39 14.13
N GLN A 180 -22.57 -9.82 12.89
CA GLN A 180 -22.30 -11.24 12.59
C GLN A 180 -20.92 -11.71 13.09
N SER A 181 -20.02 -10.78 13.41
CA SER A 181 -18.68 -11.08 13.90
C SER A 181 -18.72 -11.41 15.40
N GLU A 182 -17.67 -12.05 15.90
CA GLU A 182 -17.54 -12.42 17.33
C GLU A 182 -17.62 -11.20 18.26
N ASN A 183 -17.09 -10.06 17.82
CA ASN A 183 -17.09 -8.82 18.58
C ASN A 183 -18.45 -8.10 18.65
N GLY A 184 -19.41 -8.49 17.80
CA GLY A 184 -20.70 -7.82 17.67
C GLY A 184 -20.63 -6.40 17.10
N CYS A 185 -21.81 -5.78 16.95
CA CYS A 185 -22.00 -4.41 16.45
C CYS A 185 -22.32 -3.50 17.65
N GLN A 186 -21.51 -2.48 17.92
CA GLN A 186 -21.79 -1.49 18.98
C GLN A 186 -22.68 -0.33 18.49
N SER A 187 -22.99 -0.29 17.19
CA SER A 187 -23.84 0.74 16.61
C SER A 187 -25.26 0.63 17.18
N THR A 188 -25.78 1.74 17.67
CA THR A 188 -27.20 1.90 18.05
C THR A 188 -28.04 2.46 16.90
N SER A 189 -27.46 2.57 15.70
CA SER A 189 -28.18 3.05 14.52
C SER A 189 -29.34 2.12 14.18
N LYS A 190 -30.53 2.70 13.99
CA LYS A 190 -31.72 1.97 13.53
C LYS A 190 -31.59 1.48 12.08
N ASP A 191 -30.59 1.97 11.35
CA ASP A 191 -30.32 1.56 9.97
C ASP A 191 -29.63 0.18 9.89
N HIS A 192 -29.16 -0.34 11.04
CA HIS A 192 -28.51 -1.65 11.11
C HIS A 192 -29.52 -2.71 11.52
N VAL A 193 -29.77 -3.68 10.64
CA VAL A 193 -30.55 -4.88 10.98
C VAL A 193 -29.62 -5.87 11.67
N HIS A 194 -29.92 -6.16 12.93
CA HIS A 194 -29.20 -7.11 13.78
C HIS A 194 -29.93 -8.45 13.83
N GLU A 195 -29.89 -9.20 12.73
CA GLU A 195 -30.52 -10.52 12.59
C GLU A 195 -29.48 -11.56 12.19
N CYS A 196 -29.52 -12.76 12.76
CA CYS A 196 -28.62 -13.84 12.38
C CYS A 196 -28.88 -14.28 10.92
N SER A 197 -27.84 -14.35 10.10
CA SER A 197 -27.98 -14.75 8.68
C SER A 197 -28.38 -16.22 8.48
N GLY A 198 -28.17 -17.06 9.49
CA GLY A 198 -28.47 -18.49 9.43
C GLY A 198 -29.91 -18.86 9.76
N CYS A 199 -30.52 -18.14 10.70
CA CYS A 199 -31.84 -18.47 11.23
C CYS A 199 -32.81 -17.29 11.31
N GLY A 200 -32.36 -16.06 11.03
CA GLY A 200 -33.17 -14.84 11.04
C GLY A 200 -33.43 -14.24 12.42
N THR A 201 -32.98 -14.86 13.51
CA THR A 201 -33.28 -14.34 14.86
C THR A 201 -32.34 -13.20 15.25
N SER A 202 -32.83 -12.21 15.99
CA SER A 202 -32.03 -11.08 16.49
C SER A 202 -31.33 -11.32 17.84
N THR A 203 -31.51 -12.51 18.43
CA THR A 203 -30.97 -12.84 19.77
C THR A 203 -29.48 -13.17 19.78
N HIS A 204 -28.92 -13.51 18.62
CA HIS A 204 -27.53 -13.93 18.49
C HIS A 204 -26.96 -13.57 17.11
N SER A 205 -25.64 -13.64 16.99
CA SER A 205 -24.89 -13.49 15.74
C SER A 205 -24.66 -14.84 15.05
N THR A 206 -24.17 -14.82 13.82
CA THR A 206 -23.68 -16.02 13.11
C THR A 206 -22.73 -16.86 13.95
N HIS A 207 -21.87 -16.23 14.76
CA HIS A 207 -20.88 -16.93 15.56
C HIS A 207 -21.51 -17.89 16.59
N ALA A 208 -22.64 -17.51 17.18
CA ALA A 208 -23.37 -18.32 18.17
C ALA A 208 -24.59 -19.05 17.56
N CYS A 209 -24.69 -19.11 16.23
CA CYS A 209 -25.83 -19.71 15.57
C CYS A 209 -25.79 -21.24 15.70
N PRO A 210 -26.86 -21.90 16.19
CA PRO A 210 -26.92 -23.37 16.24
C PRO A 210 -26.82 -24.07 14.88
N ARG A 211 -27.05 -23.32 13.78
CA ARG A 211 -26.91 -23.82 12.39
C ARG A 211 -25.49 -23.65 11.84
N SER A 212 -24.59 -23.00 12.57
CA SER A 212 -23.20 -22.85 12.15
C SER A 212 -22.48 -24.20 12.14
N GLU A 213 -21.44 -24.31 11.33
CA GLU A 213 -20.61 -25.50 11.29
C GLU A 213 -19.97 -25.71 12.67
N THR A 214 -20.30 -26.84 13.30
CA THR A 214 -19.71 -27.29 14.56
C THR A 214 -18.30 -27.81 14.27
N VAL A 215 -17.32 -27.26 14.99
CA VAL A 215 -15.94 -27.76 15.00
C VAL A 215 -15.87 -29.02 15.86
#